data_AF-A0A0W0G2J5-F1
#
_entry.id   AF-A0A0W0G2J5-F1
#
_cell.length_a   1.000
_cell.length_b   1.000
_cell.length_c   1.000
_cell.angle_alpha   90.00
_cell.angle_beta   90.00
_cell.angle_gamma   90.00
#
_symmetry.space_group_name_H-M   'P 1'
#
loop_
_entity.id
_entity.type
_entity.pdbx_description
1 polymer ?
#
loop_
_entity_poly.entity_id
_entity_poly.type
_entity_poly.pdbx_seq_one_letter_code
_entity_poly.pdbx_strand_id
1 'polypeptide(L)'
;MSFSEFVLQEYLWCQGLGESYEIYTVSIDASPTLDNISHNLIKWAKFQTHCPTDSAHSQLFRLLDRIARAGTQSVWAFDGTDQPSVKQNINVKTEEPAFYSTAWELISAFGDCWCMAPGEGKAELIAISLNGEVDAIITAGSNIFPLGTKCVLVIDAKSSTEANLVVTVYCMDDIKRKLCFT
;
A
#
# COMPACT_ATOMS: atom_id res chain seq x y z
N MET A 1 -2.85 -7.43 -22.25
CA MET A 1 -2.79 -5.99 -21.92
C MET A 1 -1.51 -5.80 -21.10
N SER A 2 -0.47 -5.18 -21.65
CA SER A 2 0.80 -5.00 -20.94
C SER A 2 0.69 -3.76 -20.05
N PHE A 3 0.76 -3.99 -18.74
CA PHE A 3 1.07 -3.00 -17.73
C PHE A 3 2.56 -3.10 -17.44
N SER A 4 3.18 -1.98 -17.10
CA SER A 4 4.60 -1.89 -16.82
C SER A 4 4.85 -2.19 -15.35
N GLU A 5 5.72 -3.17 -15.10
CA GLU A 5 6.30 -3.46 -13.80
C GLU A 5 7.55 -2.60 -13.63
N PHE A 6 7.72 -2.03 -12.43
CA PHE A 6 8.88 -1.23 -12.08
C PHE A 6 9.38 -1.59 -10.70
N VAL A 7 10.68 -1.47 -10.48
CA VAL A 7 11.19 -1.24 -9.12
C VAL A 7 10.71 0.15 -8.71
N LEU A 8 10.12 0.29 -7.51
CA LEU A 8 9.53 1.56 -7.06
C LEU A 8 10.52 2.72 -7.20
N GLN A 9 11.77 2.53 -6.77
CA GLN A 9 12.83 3.53 -6.92
C GLN A 9 13.05 3.98 -8.37
N GLU A 10 13.04 3.05 -9.33
CA GLU A 10 13.21 3.38 -10.76
C GLU A 10 12.01 4.14 -11.31
N TYR A 11 10.81 3.75 -10.90
CA TYR A 11 9.58 4.45 -11.29
C TYR A 11 9.60 5.91 -10.81
N LEU A 12 9.99 6.14 -9.56
CA LEU A 12 10.09 7.48 -8.97
C LEU A 12 11.14 8.33 -9.70
N TRP A 13 12.29 7.74 -10.02
CA TRP A 13 13.29 8.41 -10.84
C TRP A 13 12.73 8.86 -12.19
N CYS A 14 11.93 8.02 -12.85
CA CYS A 14 11.27 8.35 -14.12
C CYS A 14 10.22 9.47 -14.00
N GLN A 15 9.66 9.74 -12.82
CA GLN A 15 8.73 10.85 -12.61
C GLN A 15 9.43 12.23 -12.52
N GLY A 16 10.77 12.29 -12.69
CA GLY A 16 11.50 13.56 -12.68
C GLY A 16 11.88 14.07 -11.29
N LEU A 17 11.78 13.22 -10.27
CA LEU A 17 12.10 13.55 -8.88
C LEU A 17 13.61 13.56 -8.59
N GLY A 18 14.45 13.18 -9.54
CA GLY A 18 15.90 13.40 -9.45
C GLY A 18 16.29 14.89 -9.49
N GLU A 19 15.38 15.78 -9.91
CA GLU A 19 15.64 17.21 -10.13
C GLU A 19 14.71 18.15 -9.35
N SER A 20 13.64 17.66 -8.70
CA SER A 20 12.74 18.44 -7.85
C SER A 20 12.95 18.14 -6.36
N TYR A 21 12.78 19.14 -5.49
CA TYR A 21 12.88 18.99 -4.03
C TYR A 21 11.59 18.42 -3.38
N GLU A 22 10.56 18.12 -4.18
CA GLU A 22 9.32 17.55 -3.68
C GLU A 22 9.48 16.05 -3.46
N ILE A 23 9.16 15.61 -2.24
CA ILE A 23 9.19 14.19 -1.88
C ILE A 23 7.93 13.56 -2.47
N TYR A 24 8.11 12.52 -3.27
CA TYR A 24 6.98 11.72 -3.73
C TYR A 24 6.28 11.09 -2.54
N THR A 25 4.97 11.23 -2.49
CA THR A 25 4.16 10.76 -1.37
C THR A 25 3.19 9.73 -1.87
N VAL A 26 3.22 8.54 -1.26
CA VAL A 26 2.27 7.46 -1.54
C VAL A 26 1.34 7.26 -0.37
N SER A 27 0.07 7.03 -0.66
CA SER A 27 -0.87 6.57 0.35
C SER A 27 -1.01 5.05 0.30
N ILE A 28 -1.19 4.39 1.44
CA ILE A 28 -1.22 2.92 1.55
C ILE A 28 -2.49 2.48 2.27
N ASP A 29 -3.20 1.53 1.64
CA ASP A 29 -4.34 0.82 2.23
C ASP A 29 -3.85 -0.17 3.28
N ALA A 30 -3.91 0.22 4.56
CA ALA A 30 -3.22 -0.48 5.64
C ALA A 30 -3.80 -1.87 5.86
N SER A 31 -5.12 -1.99 6.00
CA SER A 31 -5.77 -3.26 6.36
C SER A 31 -5.42 -4.41 5.41
N PRO A 32 -5.66 -4.31 4.08
CA PRO A 32 -5.33 -5.40 3.16
C PRO A 32 -3.81 -5.64 3.05
N THR A 33 -2.99 -4.62 3.26
CA THR A 33 -1.52 -4.76 3.25
C THR A 33 -1.04 -5.57 4.46
N LEU A 34 -1.50 -5.20 5.66
CA LEU A 34 -1.14 -5.85 6.92
C LEU A 34 -1.76 -7.25 7.05
N ASP A 35 -2.96 -7.45 6.53
CA ASP A 35 -3.62 -8.75 6.46
C ASP A 35 -2.87 -9.68 5.51
N ASN A 36 -2.44 -9.19 4.35
CA ASN A 36 -1.64 -9.99 3.42
C ASN A 36 -0.29 -10.40 4.05
N ILE A 37 0.38 -9.48 4.75
CA ILE A 37 1.57 -9.79 5.55
C ILE A 37 1.24 -10.91 6.56
N SER A 38 0.17 -10.74 7.33
CA SER A 38 -0.25 -11.68 8.37
C SER A 38 -0.63 -13.07 7.82
N HIS A 39 -1.27 -13.12 6.66
CA HIS A 39 -1.71 -14.37 6.03
C HIS A 39 -0.57 -15.12 5.32
N ASN A 40 0.44 -14.42 4.80
CA ASN A 40 1.62 -15.07 4.22
C ASN A 40 2.48 -15.77 5.29
N LEU A 41 2.46 -15.29 6.54
CA LEU A 41 3.11 -15.97 7.67
C LEU A 41 2.57 -17.39 7.89
N ILE A 42 1.26 -17.58 7.76
CA ILE A 42 0.58 -18.86 8.09
C ILE A 42 1.01 -19.99 7.15
N LYS A 43 1.43 -19.68 5.90
CA LYS A 43 1.93 -20.69 4.95
C LYS A 43 3.36 -21.14 5.24
N TRP A 44 4.23 -20.24 5.70
CA TRP A 44 5.67 -20.52 5.90
C TRP A 44 6.03 -20.91 7.34
N ALA A 45 5.22 -20.54 8.33
CA ALA A 45 5.39 -20.91 9.73
C ALA A 45 5.38 -22.43 9.99
N LYS A 46 4.93 -23.25 9.04
CA LYS A 46 4.90 -24.72 9.16
C LYS A 46 6.26 -25.42 8.95
N PHE A 47 7.32 -24.72 8.51
CA PHE A 47 8.54 -25.37 8.01
C PHE A 47 9.87 -25.00 8.69
N GLN A 48 9.90 -24.31 9.84
CA GLN A 48 11.19 -23.84 10.40
C GLN A 48 11.38 -24.21 11.88
N THR A 49 12.47 -24.95 12.16
CA THR A 49 12.82 -25.46 13.49
C THR A 49 14.01 -24.75 14.17
N HIS A 50 14.76 -23.85 13.51
CA HIS A 50 16.00 -23.29 14.10
C HIS A 50 16.34 -21.81 13.80
N CYS A 51 15.45 -20.98 13.24
CA CYS A 51 15.64 -19.53 13.14
C CYS A 51 14.29 -18.83 13.42
N PRO A 52 14.19 -17.86 14.34
CA PRO A 52 12.90 -17.33 14.75
C PRO A 52 12.32 -16.45 13.62
N THR A 53 11.34 -17.04 12.93
CA THR A 53 10.18 -16.43 12.25
C THR A 53 10.41 -15.10 11.53
N ASP A 54 10.31 -15.16 10.21
CA ASP A 54 9.73 -14.08 9.43
C ASP A 54 8.36 -13.76 10.06
N SER A 55 8.28 -12.73 10.91
CA SER A 55 7.09 -12.32 11.67
C SER A 55 6.35 -11.20 10.95
N ALA A 56 5.11 -10.90 11.34
CA ALA A 56 4.36 -9.77 10.77
C ALA A 56 5.16 -8.47 10.87
N HIS A 57 5.80 -8.24 12.02
CA HIS A 57 6.70 -7.10 12.25
C HIS A 57 7.90 -7.10 11.33
N SER A 58 8.57 -8.25 11.14
CA SER A 58 9.74 -8.35 10.26
C SER A 58 9.39 -8.10 8.80
N GLN A 59 8.21 -8.52 8.34
CA GLN A 59 7.73 -8.21 6.98
C GLN A 59 7.37 -6.74 6.83
N LEU A 60 6.65 -6.17 7.80
CA LEU A 60 6.30 -4.75 7.79
C LEU A 60 7.56 -3.88 7.83
N PHE A 61 8.54 -4.20 8.68
CA PHE A 61 9.84 -3.52 8.73
C PHE A 61 10.53 -3.53 7.37
N ARG A 62 10.57 -4.67 6.68
CA ARG A 62 11.17 -4.77 5.34
C ARG A 62 10.41 -3.97 4.30
N LEU A 63 9.08 -3.93 4.37
CA LEU A 63 8.28 -3.09 3.48
C LEU A 63 8.60 -1.61 3.70
N LEU A 64 8.62 -1.15 4.95
CA LEU A 64 8.96 0.23 5.32
C LEU A 64 10.39 0.60 4.91
N ASP A 65 11.37 -0.28 5.14
CA ASP A 65 12.76 -0.07 4.69
C ASP A 65 12.85 0.08 3.17
N ARG A 66 12.10 -0.72 2.40
CA ARG A 66 12.07 -0.58 0.93
C ARG A 66 11.40 0.70 0.46
N ILE A 67 10.33 1.14 1.13
CA ILE A 67 9.67 2.43 0.85
C ILE A 67 10.64 3.58 1.14
N ALA A 68 11.30 3.56 2.30
CA ALA A 68 12.28 4.57 2.69
C ALA A 68 13.47 4.63 1.72
N ARG A 69 13.99 3.47 1.29
CA ARG A 69 15.07 3.40 0.26
C ARG A 69 14.65 3.93 -1.10
N ALA A 70 13.36 3.84 -1.43
CA ALA A 70 12.84 4.43 -2.65
C ALA A 70 12.81 5.96 -2.60
N GLY A 71 13.03 6.58 -1.43
CA GLY A 71 13.02 8.04 -1.27
C GLY A 71 11.61 8.62 -1.27
N THR A 72 10.64 7.86 -0.75
CA THR A 72 9.22 8.20 -0.74
C THR A 72 8.72 8.28 0.70
N GLN A 73 7.84 9.24 0.97
CA GLN A 73 7.07 9.27 2.22
C GLN A 73 5.76 8.51 2.04
N SER A 74 5.34 7.73 3.05
CA SER A 74 4.07 7.04 3.02
C SER A 74 3.06 7.55 4.04
N VAL A 75 1.79 7.54 3.64
CA VAL A 75 0.62 7.84 4.49
C VAL A 75 -0.28 6.61 4.54
N TRP A 76 -0.43 6.01 5.72
CA TRP A 76 -1.18 4.77 5.90
C TRP A 76 -2.60 5.05 6.40
N ALA A 77 -3.62 4.60 5.66
CA ALA A 77 -5.01 4.72 6.10
C ALA A 77 -5.52 3.38 6.65
N PHE A 78 -5.96 3.41 7.90
CA PHE A 78 -6.60 2.28 8.59
C PHE A 78 -8.12 2.39 8.52
N ASP A 79 -8.81 1.25 8.50
CA ASP A 79 -10.27 1.21 8.57
C ASP A 79 -10.76 1.62 9.97
N GLY A 80 -11.76 2.49 10.01
CA GLY A 80 -12.44 2.93 11.23
C GLY A 80 -13.61 2.05 11.64
N THR A 81 -14.20 2.43 12.78
CA THR A 81 -15.29 1.68 13.41
C THR A 81 -16.61 1.72 12.65
N ASP A 82 -16.81 2.70 11.75
CA ASP A 82 -18.07 2.86 11.01
C ASP A 82 -18.10 2.03 9.70
N GLN A 83 -17.22 1.03 9.58
CA GLN A 83 -17.22 0.11 8.44
C GLN A 83 -18.52 -0.72 8.40
N PRO A 84 -19.14 -0.94 7.23
CA PRO A 84 -20.33 -1.78 7.13
C PRO A 84 -20.03 -3.21 7.62
N SER A 85 -20.95 -3.78 8.41
CA SER A 85 -20.82 -5.13 8.99
C SER A 85 -20.76 -6.26 7.94
N VAL A 86 -21.15 -5.97 6.70
CA VAL A 86 -21.05 -6.87 5.55
C VAL A 86 -20.40 -6.12 4.38
N LYS A 87 -19.27 -6.63 3.90
CA LYS A 87 -18.54 -6.11 2.74
C LYS A 87 -18.36 -7.23 1.72
N GLN A 88 -18.81 -7.02 0.48
CA GLN A 88 -18.72 -8.01 -0.60
C GLN A 88 -19.27 -9.41 -0.25
N ASN A 89 -20.41 -9.46 0.47
CA ASN A 89 -21.01 -10.70 1.01
C ASN A 89 -20.17 -11.44 2.07
N ILE A 90 -19.15 -10.77 2.63
CA ILE A 90 -18.31 -11.30 3.71
C ILE A 90 -18.60 -10.46 4.95
N ASN A 91 -18.79 -11.13 6.10
CA ASN A 91 -18.93 -10.43 7.37
C ASN A 91 -17.59 -9.80 7.73
N VAL A 92 -17.61 -8.48 7.95
CA VAL A 92 -16.46 -7.73 8.42
C VAL A 92 -16.27 -8.04 9.90
N LYS A 93 -15.06 -8.47 10.27
CA LYS A 93 -14.68 -8.52 11.67
C LYS A 93 -14.30 -7.11 12.09
N THR A 94 -15.08 -6.53 12.99
CA THR A 94 -14.83 -5.21 13.57
C THR A 94 -13.76 -5.24 14.67
N GLU A 95 -13.36 -6.42 15.15
CA GLU A 95 -12.23 -6.54 16.07
C GLU A 95 -10.92 -6.30 15.31
N GLU A 96 -10.24 -5.22 15.70
CA GLU A 96 -8.93 -4.86 15.16
C GLU A 96 -7.89 -5.95 15.50
N PRO A 97 -7.13 -6.46 14.52
CA PRO A 97 -6.07 -7.43 14.79
C PRO A 97 -5.03 -6.85 15.75
N ALA A 98 -4.61 -7.62 16.75
CA ALA A 98 -3.61 -7.17 17.74
C ALA A 98 -2.33 -6.58 17.12
N PHE A 99 -1.97 -7.04 15.92
CA PHE A 99 -0.83 -6.54 15.15
C PHE A 99 -0.94 -5.06 14.75
N TYR A 100 -2.15 -4.53 14.49
CA TYR A 100 -2.33 -3.16 13.97
C TYR A 100 -1.84 -2.11 14.97
N SER A 101 -2.12 -2.32 16.26
CA SER A 101 -1.64 -1.48 17.36
C SER A 101 -0.11 -1.45 17.52
N THR A 102 0.62 -2.36 16.89
CA THR A 102 2.09 -2.30 16.84
C THR A 102 2.59 -1.88 15.46
N ALA A 103 1.78 -2.03 14.43
CA ALA A 103 2.09 -1.61 13.07
C ALA A 103 2.18 -0.09 12.97
N TRP A 104 1.21 0.64 13.54
CA TRP A 104 1.21 2.11 13.50
C TRP A 104 2.39 2.76 14.26
N GLU A 105 2.91 2.11 15.30
CA GLU A 105 4.08 2.54 16.06
C GLU A 105 5.33 2.37 15.22
N LEU A 106 5.43 1.23 14.52
CA LEU A 106 6.54 0.94 13.62
C LEU A 106 6.53 1.88 12.41
N ILE A 107 5.37 2.13 11.81
CA ILE A 107 5.19 3.12 10.72
C ILE A 107 5.68 4.50 11.20
N SER A 108 5.21 4.94 12.37
CA SER A 108 5.64 6.23 12.95
C SER A 108 7.15 6.29 13.20
N ALA A 109 7.77 5.18 13.62
CA ALA A 109 9.20 5.10 13.88
C ALA A 109 10.06 5.24 12.61
N PHE A 110 9.52 4.92 11.43
CA PHE A 110 10.16 5.17 10.13
C PHE A 110 9.99 6.62 9.64
N GLY A 111 9.21 7.44 10.35
CA GLY A 111 8.89 8.82 9.96
C GLY A 111 7.73 8.94 8.97
N ASP A 112 7.02 7.82 8.73
CA ASP A 112 5.82 7.77 7.92
C ASP A 112 4.58 8.19 8.73
N CYS A 113 3.55 8.65 8.02
CA CYS A 113 2.30 9.11 8.60
C CYS A 113 1.25 7.99 8.59
N TRP A 114 0.30 8.06 9.51
CA TRP A 114 -0.89 7.21 9.49
C TRP A 114 -2.13 7.97 9.98
N CYS A 115 -3.30 7.54 9.51
CA CYS A 115 -4.59 8.03 9.96
C CYS A 115 -5.59 6.88 10.11
N MET A 116 -6.56 7.08 11.00
CA MET A 116 -7.73 6.21 11.13
C MET A 116 -8.87 6.86 10.36
N ALA A 117 -9.40 6.17 9.34
CA ALA A 117 -10.58 6.64 8.62
C ALA A 117 -11.81 6.59 9.53
N PRO A 118 -12.89 7.33 9.23
CA PRO A 118 -14.16 7.16 9.94
C PRO A 118 -14.79 5.78 9.64
N GLY A 119 -14.72 5.35 8.38
CA GLY A 119 -15.26 4.07 7.89
C GLY A 119 -14.21 3.27 7.13
N GLU A 120 -14.29 3.24 5.79
CA GLU A 120 -13.28 2.53 5.00
C GLU A 120 -12.01 3.37 4.80
N GLY A 121 -10.85 2.81 5.15
CA GLY A 121 -9.52 3.39 4.91
C GLY A 121 -9.34 3.78 3.45
N LYS A 122 -9.83 2.95 2.53
CA LYS A 122 -9.84 3.23 1.10
C LYS A 122 -10.54 4.53 0.71
N ALA A 123 -11.64 4.88 1.37
CA ALA A 123 -12.35 6.13 1.08
C ALA A 123 -11.51 7.34 1.48
N GLU A 124 -10.79 7.23 2.60
CA GLU A 124 -9.85 8.25 3.07
C GLU A 124 -8.68 8.42 2.09
N LEU A 125 -8.08 7.32 1.61
CA LEU A 125 -7.00 7.39 0.60
C LEU A 125 -7.45 8.13 -0.67
N ILE A 126 -8.69 7.91 -1.10
CA ILE A 126 -9.25 8.59 -2.27
C ILE A 126 -9.41 10.07 -1.98
N ALA A 127 -9.92 10.46 -0.81
CA ALA A 127 -10.05 11.86 -0.43
C ALA A 127 -8.69 12.58 -0.43
N ILE A 128 -7.68 11.97 0.20
CA ILE A 128 -6.30 12.48 0.24
C ILE A 128 -5.72 12.62 -1.18
N SER A 129 -5.94 11.61 -2.04
CA SER A 129 -5.50 11.65 -3.44
C SER A 129 -6.20 12.72 -4.27
N LEU A 130 -7.51 12.93 -4.08
CA LEU A 130 -8.28 13.96 -4.78
C LEU A 130 -7.91 15.37 -4.35
N ASN A 131 -7.48 15.56 -3.10
CA ASN A 131 -6.94 16.82 -2.60
C ASN A 131 -5.54 17.13 -3.14
N GLY A 132 -4.88 16.17 -3.79
CA GLY A 132 -3.51 16.31 -4.29
C GLY A 132 -2.44 16.22 -3.20
N GLU A 133 -2.77 15.63 -2.06
CA GLU A 133 -1.83 15.44 -0.94
C GLU A 133 -0.89 14.24 -1.16
N VAL A 134 -1.26 13.32 -2.06
CA VAL A 134 -0.45 12.16 -2.45
C VAL A 134 -0.45 11.96 -3.95
N ASP A 135 0.67 11.47 -4.46
CA ASP A 135 0.92 11.26 -5.88
C ASP A 135 0.32 9.94 -6.39
N ALA A 136 0.30 8.92 -5.54
CA ALA A 136 -0.24 7.61 -5.88
C ALA A 136 -0.82 6.86 -4.67
N ILE A 137 -1.66 5.87 -4.96
CA ILE A 137 -2.24 4.97 -3.96
C ILE A 137 -1.67 3.57 -4.15
N ILE A 138 -1.05 3.01 -3.10
CA ILE A 138 -0.70 1.59 -3.02
C ILE A 138 -1.89 0.83 -2.44
N THR A 139 -2.52 0.00 -3.26
CA THR A 139 -3.62 -0.89 -2.82
C THR A 139 -3.73 -2.09 -3.73
N ALA A 140 -4.23 -3.22 -3.21
CA ALA A 140 -4.61 -4.37 -4.02
C ALA A 140 -5.99 -4.18 -4.70
N GLY A 141 -6.75 -3.15 -4.31
CA GLY A 141 -8.11 -2.92 -4.80
C GLY A 141 -8.17 -2.12 -6.10
N SER A 142 -8.78 -2.69 -7.15
CA SER A 142 -9.02 -1.99 -8.42
C SER A 142 -10.20 -1.01 -8.38
N ASN A 143 -11.02 -1.04 -7.33
CA ASN A 143 -12.25 -0.27 -7.20
C ASN A 143 -12.03 1.22 -6.85
N ILE A 144 -10.80 1.72 -6.92
CA ILE A 144 -10.46 3.12 -6.60
C ILE A 144 -10.47 4.03 -7.83
N PHE A 145 -10.25 3.48 -9.04
CA PHE A 145 -10.27 4.27 -10.28
C PHE A 145 -11.62 4.96 -10.55
N PRO A 146 -12.78 4.31 -10.40
CA PRO A 146 -14.08 4.97 -10.62
C PRO A 146 -14.33 6.15 -9.68
N LEU A 147 -13.56 6.25 -8.59
CA LEU A 147 -13.70 7.29 -7.57
C LEU A 147 -12.74 8.47 -7.81
N GLY A 148 -12.03 8.48 -8.94
CA GLY A 148 -11.28 9.64 -9.44
C GLY A 148 -9.77 9.61 -9.17
N THR A 149 -9.23 8.54 -8.57
CA THR A 149 -7.79 8.38 -8.38
C THR A 149 -7.03 8.34 -9.71
N LYS A 150 -5.90 9.05 -9.77
CA LYS A 150 -5.07 9.16 -10.99
C LYS A 150 -4.06 8.03 -11.15
N CYS A 151 -3.36 7.65 -10.08
CA CYS A 151 -2.29 6.65 -10.12
C CYS A 151 -2.46 5.62 -9.00
N VAL A 152 -2.34 4.35 -9.37
CA VAL A 152 -2.44 3.20 -8.47
C VAL A 152 -1.24 2.30 -8.66
N LEU A 153 -0.63 1.93 -7.55
CA LEU A 153 0.50 1.02 -7.46
C LEU A 153 0.03 -0.27 -6.81
N VAL A 154 0.34 -1.41 -7.43
CA VAL A 154 0.05 -2.73 -6.86
C VAL A 154 1.37 -3.42 -6.58
N ILE A 155 1.63 -3.78 -5.32
CA ILE A 155 2.85 -4.50 -4.94
C ILE A 155 2.86 -5.89 -5.57
N ASP A 156 3.90 -6.19 -6.36
CA ASP A 156 4.20 -7.55 -6.78
C ASP A 156 5.12 -8.21 -5.75
N ALA A 157 4.49 -8.90 -4.80
CA ALA A 157 5.21 -9.61 -3.74
C ALA A 157 6.09 -10.76 -4.26
N LYS A 158 5.83 -11.30 -5.45
CA LYS A 158 6.61 -12.42 -6.00
C LYS A 158 7.91 -11.95 -6.63
N SER A 159 7.86 -10.80 -7.29
CA SER A 159 9.01 -10.20 -7.97
C SER A 159 9.82 -9.29 -7.04
N SER A 160 9.25 -8.87 -5.90
CA SER A 160 9.95 -8.12 -4.87
C SER A 160 11.04 -8.96 -4.19
N THR A 161 12.18 -8.34 -3.91
CA THR A 161 13.32 -8.95 -3.21
C THR A 161 13.62 -8.19 -1.93
N GLU A 162 14.59 -8.64 -1.13
CA GLU A 162 15.03 -7.91 0.07
C GLU A 162 15.37 -6.44 -0.21
N ALA A 163 16.02 -6.15 -1.33
CA ALA A 163 16.45 -4.82 -1.69
C ALA A 163 15.41 -4.01 -2.46
N ASN A 164 14.55 -4.67 -3.25
CA ASN A 164 13.71 -4.02 -4.24
C ASN A 164 12.23 -4.29 -4.00
N LEU A 165 11.43 -3.22 -3.91
CA LEU A 165 9.98 -3.30 -3.97
C LEU A 165 9.53 -3.16 -5.42
N VAL A 166 8.96 -4.22 -5.98
CA VAL A 166 8.43 -4.23 -7.35
C VAL A 166 6.95 -3.89 -7.30
N VAL A 167 6.53 -2.93 -8.12
CA VAL A 167 5.14 -2.49 -8.26
C VAL A 167 4.70 -2.52 -9.70
N THR A 168 3.44 -2.91 -9.93
CA THR A 168 2.75 -2.67 -11.19
C THR A 168 2.07 -1.31 -11.13
N VAL A 169 2.31 -0.47 -12.12
CA VAL A 169 1.78 0.90 -12.18
C VAL A 169 0.55 0.95 -13.07
N TYR A 170 -0.51 1.59 -12.57
CA TYR A 170 -1.75 1.83 -13.28
C TYR A 170 -2.10 3.32 -13.22
N CYS A 171 -2.02 4.00 -14.36
CA CYS A 171 -2.41 5.41 -14.48
C CYS A 171 -3.74 5.53 -15.21
N MET A 172 -4.64 6.37 -14.69
CA MET A 172 -5.96 6.62 -15.28
C MET A 172 -5.84 7.17 -16.71
N ASP A 173 -4.89 8.07 -16.96
CA ASP A 173 -4.67 8.64 -18.30
C ASP A 173 -4.23 7.57 -19.31
N ASP A 174 -3.41 6.62 -18.88
CA ASP A 174 -3.02 5.47 -19.72
C ASP A 174 -4.20 4.54 -19.99
N ILE A 175 -5.04 4.30 -18.98
CA ILE A 175 -6.25 3.49 -19.12
C ILE A 175 -7.21 4.17 -20.10
N LYS A 176 -7.49 5.47 -19.92
CA LYS A 176 -8.34 6.27 -20.81
C LYS A 176 -7.84 6.24 -22.25
N ARG A 177 -6.54 6.50 -22.44
CA ARG A 177 -5.89 6.46 -23.76
C ARG A 177 -5.98 5.08 -24.42
N LYS A 178 -5.79 4.00 -23.67
CA LYS A 178 -5.85 2.62 -24.20
C LYS A 178 -7.27 2.14 -24.48
N LEU A 179 -8.26 2.63 -23.73
CA LEU A 179 -9.67 2.24 -23.86
C LEU A 179 -10.50 3.23 -24.69
N CYS A 180 -9.88 4.31 -25.20
CA CYS A 180 -10.56 5.40 -25.90
C CYS A 180 -11.70 6.05 -25.08
N PHE A 181 -11.57 6.06 -23.75
CA PHE A 181 -12.49 6.84 -22.90
C PHE A 181 -12.04 8.30 -22.88
N THR A 182 -13.00 9.22 -23.07
CA THR A 182 -12.80 10.68 -22.94
C THR A 182 -12.93 11.08 -21.47
#